data_AF-A0A8D8CA36-F1
#
_entry.id   AF-A0A8D8CA36-F1
#
_cell.length_a   1.000
_cell.length_b   1.000
_cell.length_c   1.000
_cell.angle_alpha   90.00
_cell.angle_beta   90.00
_cell.angle_gamma   90.00
#
_symmetry.space_group_name_H-M   'P 1'
#
loop_
_entity.id
_entity.type
_entity.pdbx_description
1 polymer ?
#
loop_
_entity_poly.entity_id
_entity_poly.type
_entity_poly.pdbx_seq_one_letter_code
_entity_poly.pdbx_strand_id
1 'polypeptide(L)'
;CVYFVSATRVDRELGAVKGENTQLVAYERSPAMDGRHKLSASGRTRDVGRVLAEIGPGKLLGVAERLPSGAEYFVFRGIPYAKAPVGELRFQPPQMLHQLPTSPLDCAQDAPGCFTVDNYLPNDQMSEDCLHLNVFTPSLPSNPPSETPQLPVMVWFHGGGFVTGSAQSSMYGAKHLVQEGVVVVTVNYRLGPLGFLCLPDVGVYGNMGLKDQRMSLVWVRENIRGFGGDPENVTIFGQSAGGSSVHLHYLSENSRPFFHKAIAQSGTTFNQWVLQKDPDGRARRLAKLLGCKDENNDEQVMPADR
;
A
#
# COMPACT_ATOMS: atom_id res chain seq x y z
N CYS A 1 -2.18 -20.58 3.63
CA CYS A 1 -0.86 -20.92 4.18
C CYS A 1 -0.31 -19.71 4.91
N VAL A 2 -0.41 -19.69 6.24
CA VAL A 2 0.42 -18.83 7.06
C VAL A 2 1.23 -19.78 7.93
N TYR A 3 2.48 -20.02 7.55
CA TYR A 3 3.38 -20.82 8.37
C TYR A 3 3.86 -19.93 9.52
N PHE A 4 3.22 -20.08 10.69
CA PHE A 4 3.82 -19.66 11.95
C PHE A 4 4.46 -20.90 12.57
N VAL A 5 5.78 -20.84 12.82
CA VAL A 5 6.46 -21.84 13.63
C VAL A 5 5.92 -21.70 15.06
N SER A 6 5.44 -22.81 15.60
CA SER A 6 4.70 -22.93 16.86
C SER A 6 5.44 -22.35 18.07
N ALA A 7 4.74 -21.54 18.88
CA ALA A 7 5.09 -21.28 20.27
C ALA A 7 3.87 -21.47 21.18
N THR A 8 3.90 -22.59 21.90
CA THR A 8 3.34 -22.90 23.23
C THR A 8 2.03 -22.24 23.72
N ARG A 9 1.07 -23.16 23.90
CA ARG A 9 -0.18 -23.12 24.67
C ARG A 9 -0.09 -22.34 26.00
N VAL A 10 -1.00 -21.37 26.19
CA VAL A 10 -1.37 -20.84 27.51
C VAL A 10 -2.90 -20.87 27.61
N ASP A 11 -3.42 -21.73 28.48
CA ASP A 11 -4.81 -21.74 28.91
C ASP A 11 -5.05 -20.60 29.90
N ARG A 12 -6.12 -19.82 29.71
CA ARG A 12 -7.24 -19.67 30.68
C ARG A 12 -8.25 -18.58 30.29
N GLU A 13 -9.51 -19.03 30.32
CA GLU A 13 -10.75 -18.38 30.77
C GLU A 13 -10.85 -16.85 30.78
N LEU A 14 -11.82 -16.30 30.04
CA LEU A 14 -12.58 -15.13 30.48
C LEU A 14 -14.04 -15.18 29.98
N GLY A 15 -14.94 -14.84 30.89
CA GLY A 15 -16.38 -15.07 30.82
C GLY A 15 -17.17 -14.12 29.92
N ALA A 16 -18.40 -14.56 29.62
CA ALA A 16 -19.38 -13.84 28.83
C ALA A 16 -19.97 -12.64 29.57
N VAL A 17 -20.11 -11.52 28.87
CA VAL A 17 -21.01 -10.41 29.26
C VAL A 17 -21.97 -10.19 28.09
N LYS A 18 -23.28 -10.30 28.41
CA LYS A 18 -24.40 -10.03 27.49
C LYS A 18 -24.59 -8.53 27.32
N GLY A 19 -25.09 -8.15 26.15
CA GLY A 19 -25.06 -6.80 25.60
C GLY A 19 -26.16 -5.86 26.03
N GLU A 20 -26.18 -4.68 25.42
CA GLU A 20 -27.37 -3.89 25.14
C GLU A 20 -27.09 -2.79 24.08
N ASN A 21 -28.04 -2.67 23.15
CA ASN A 21 -28.42 -1.52 22.31
C ASN A 21 -27.41 -0.86 21.34
N THR A 22 -27.49 -1.26 20.07
CA THR A 22 -27.06 -0.45 18.91
C THR A 22 -28.30 0.05 18.16
N GLN A 23 -28.55 1.36 18.17
CA GLN A 23 -29.52 1.99 17.27
C GLN A 23 -28.97 2.02 15.84
N LEU A 24 -29.74 1.49 14.89
CA LEU A 24 -29.50 1.59 13.45
C LEU A 24 -29.97 2.97 12.96
N VAL A 25 -29.04 3.80 12.48
CA VAL A 25 -29.36 5.02 11.73
C VAL A 25 -29.31 4.68 10.24
N ALA A 26 -30.47 4.70 9.60
CA ALA A 26 -30.60 4.56 8.15
C ALA A 26 -30.10 5.83 7.45
N TYR A 27 -29.23 5.68 6.45
CA TYR A 27 -28.83 6.77 5.56
C TYR A 27 -29.75 6.76 4.33
N GLU A 28 -30.54 7.82 4.16
CA GLU A 28 -31.33 8.06 2.95
C GLU A 28 -30.41 8.47 1.78
N ARG A 29 -30.71 7.94 0.58
CA ARG A 29 -30.03 8.29 -0.67
C ARG A 29 -30.52 9.66 -1.15
N SER A 30 -29.60 10.62 -1.30
CA SER A 30 -29.88 11.85 -2.07
C SER A 30 -29.89 11.56 -3.59
N PRO A 31 -30.79 12.20 -4.36
CA PRO A 31 -30.95 11.95 -5.79
C PRO A 31 -29.87 12.62 -6.63
N ALA A 32 -29.58 12.01 -7.79
CA ALA A 32 -28.63 12.45 -8.79
C ALA A 32 -29.01 13.82 -9.39
N MET A 33 -28.03 14.72 -9.46
CA MET A 33 -28.12 15.98 -10.22
C MET A 33 -27.51 15.78 -11.61
N ASP A 34 -28.38 15.76 -12.63
CA ASP A 34 -28.04 16.01 -14.03
C ASP A 34 -27.79 17.52 -14.22
N GLY A 35 -26.65 17.87 -14.80
CA GLY A 35 -26.23 19.25 -14.97
C GLY A 35 -25.06 19.36 -15.93
N ARG A 36 -25.37 19.34 -17.24
CA ARG A 36 -24.41 19.69 -18.30
C ARG A 36 -23.99 21.16 -18.17
N HIS A 37 -22.87 21.42 -17.50
CA HIS A 37 -22.16 22.69 -17.61
C HIS A 37 -20.90 22.50 -18.45
N LYS A 38 -20.87 23.17 -19.62
CA LYS A 38 -19.65 23.39 -20.41
C LYS A 38 -18.67 24.19 -19.56
N LEU A 39 -17.59 23.57 -19.12
CA LEU A 39 -16.46 24.26 -18.49
C LEU A 39 -15.62 24.91 -19.58
N SER A 40 -15.52 26.24 -19.54
CA SER A 40 -14.56 27.00 -20.33
C SER A 40 -13.14 26.73 -19.80
N ALA A 41 -12.24 26.40 -20.70
CA ALA A 41 -10.83 26.24 -20.39
C ALA A 41 -10.18 27.63 -20.24
N SER A 42 -10.08 28.12 -19.01
CA SER A 42 -9.12 29.16 -18.62
C SER A 42 -8.46 28.84 -17.28
N GLY A 43 -7.94 27.62 -17.16
CA GLY A 43 -7.05 27.26 -16.07
C GLY A 43 -5.68 27.90 -16.29
N ARG A 44 -5.37 28.97 -15.57
CA ARG A 44 -3.98 29.38 -15.34
C ARG A 44 -3.26 28.16 -14.78
N THR A 45 -2.28 27.64 -15.52
CA THR A 45 -1.33 26.65 -15.00
C THR A 45 -0.70 27.27 -13.75
N ARG A 46 -1.09 26.79 -12.56
CA ARG A 46 -0.40 27.14 -11.32
C ARG A 46 1.05 26.70 -11.54
N ASP A 47 1.98 27.63 -11.40
CA ASP A 47 3.41 27.30 -11.44
C ASP A 47 3.67 26.39 -10.23
N VAL A 48 3.70 25.08 -10.48
CA VAL A 48 3.88 24.08 -9.43
C VAL A 48 5.36 24.07 -9.13
N GLY A 49 5.75 24.59 -7.96
CA GLY A 49 7.15 24.59 -7.53
C GLY A 49 7.70 23.16 -7.59
N ARG A 50 8.65 22.89 -8.48
CA ARG A 50 9.31 21.58 -8.59
C ARG A 50 10.39 21.50 -7.52
N VAL A 51 10.46 20.37 -6.82
CA VAL A 51 11.41 20.17 -5.73
C VAL A 51 12.17 18.86 -5.89
N LEU A 52 13.47 18.88 -5.55
CA LEU A 52 14.34 17.71 -5.64
C LEU A 52 14.44 17.02 -4.27
N ALA A 53 14.36 15.69 -4.25
CA ALA A 53 14.81 14.87 -3.13
C ALA A 53 15.80 13.80 -3.62
N GLU A 54 16.68 13.37 -2.73
CA GLU A 54 17.66 12.32 -3.03
C GLU A 54 17.39 11.09 -2.16
N ILE A 55 17.39 9.92 -2.80
CA ILE A 55 17.26 8.61 -2.18
C ILE A 55 18.42 7.72 -2.65
N GLY A 56 18.64 6.57 -2.02
CA GLY A 56 19.73 5.67 -2.41
C GLY A 56 19.73 5.31 -3.91
N PRO A 57 18.57 4.91 -4.48
CA PRO A 57 18.46 4.57 -5.91
C PRO A 57 18.59 5.72 -6.92
N GLY A 58 18.56 7.00 -6.49
CA GLY A 58 18.65 8.15 -7.39
C GLY A 58 17.92 9.41 -6.91
N LYS A 59 17.70 10.35 -7.83
CA LYS A 59 17.04 11.64 -7.55
C LYS A 59 15.56 11.59 -7.94
N LEU A 60 14.73 12.30 -7.19
CA LEU A 60 13.29 12.41 -7.42
C LEU A 60 12.91 13.88 -7.61
N LEU A 61 12.01 14.16 -8.55
CA LEU A 61 11.48 15.49 -8.82
C LEU A 61 10.00 15.54 -8.44
N GLY A 62 9.72 15.99 -7.22
CA GLY A 62 8.38 16.16 -6.67
C GLY A 62 7.78 17.54 -6.95
N VAL A 63 6.77 17.87 -6.16
CA VAL A 63 6.02 19.13 -6.21
C VAL A 63 5.87 19.75 -4.82
N ALA A 64 5.97 21.07 -4.74
CA ALA A 64 5.57 21.86 -3.60
C ALA A 64 4.08 22.23 -3.73
N GLU A 65 3.32 21.96 -2.68
CA GLU A 65 1.91 22.29 -2.57
C GLU A 65 1.68 23.17 -1.33
N ARG A 66 0.51 23.81 -1.26
CA ARG A 66 0.15 24.68 -0.14
C ARG A 66 -0.97 24.10 0.70
N LEU A 67 -0.75 24.13 2.01
CA LEU A 67 -1.78 23.87 3.01
C LEU A 67 -2.77 25.04 3.06
N PRO A 68 -3.98 24.84 3.63
CA PRO A 68 -4.95 25.92 3.84
C PRO A 68 -4.39 27.08 4.69
N SER A 69 -3.41 26.81 5.55
CA SER A 69 -2.68 27.80 6.35
C SER A 69 -1.74 28.69 5.54
N GLY A 70 -1.46 28.34 4.27
CA GLY A 70 -0.46 29.00 3.42
C GLY A 70 0.94 28.40 3.54
N ALA A 71 1.20 27.53 4.52
CA ALA A 71 2.45 26.79 4.63
C ALA A 71 2.64 25.83 3.45
N GLU A 72 3.89 25.65 3.03
CA GLU A 72 4.23 24.70 1.98
C GLU A 72 4.44 23.30 2.55
N TYR A 73 4.13 22.30 1.74
CA TYR A 73 4.50 20.91 1.97
C TYR A 73 4.90 20.26 0.65
N PHE A 74 5.70 19.21 0.72
CA PHE A 74 6.29 18.58 -0.45
C PHE A 74 5.69 17.21 -0.70
N VAL A 75 5.42 16.93 -1.96
CA VAL A 75 4.75 15.70 -2.40
C VAL A 75 5.56 15.04 -3.50
N PHE A 76 5.79 13.74 -3.31
CA PHE A 76 6.44 12.88 -4.28
C PHE A 76 5.55 11.65 -4.49
N ARG A 77 4.97 11.54 -5.68
CA ARG A 77 4.02 10.48 -6.03
C ARG A 77 4.67 9.46 -6.97
N GLY A 78 4.18 8.23 -6.93
CA GLY A 78 4.59 7.19 -7.88
C GLY A 78 6.05 6.78 -7.76
N ILE A 79 6.62 6.75 -6.55
CA ILE A 79 8.01 6.31 -6.34
C ILE A 79 8.04 4.78 -6.32
N PRO A 80 8.80 4.10 -7.21
CA PRO A 80 8.89 2.65 -7.18
C PRO A 80 9.72 2.20 -5.96
N TYR A 81 9.17 1.31 -5.14
CA TYR A 81 9.86 0.75 -3.98
C TYR A 81 10.40 -0.67 -4.22
N ALA A 82 10.02 -1.29 -5.33
CA ALA A 82 10.44 -2.61 -5.75
C ALA A 82 10.47 -2.68 -7.29
N LYS A 83 11.10 -3.73 -7.83
CA LYS A 83 10.99 -4.03 -9.27
C LYS A 83 9.54 -4.36 -9.62
N ALA A 84 9.10 -3.96 -10.82
CA ALA A 84 7.79 -4.29 -11.35
C ALA A 84 7.54 -5.80 -11.35
N PRO A 85 6.45 -6.32 -10.75
CA PRO A 85 6.18 -7.75 -10.64
C PRO A 85 5.51 -8.30 -11.90
N VAL A 86 6.13 -8.05 -13.06
CA VAL A 86 5.66 -8.45 -14.40
C VAL A 86 6.45 -9.64 -14.95
N GLY A 87 5.89 -10.36 -15.93
CA GLY A 87 6.53 -11.53 -16.54
C GLY A 87 6.91 -12.58 -15.49
N GLU A 88 8.15 -13.02 -15.50
CA GLU A 88 8.78 -13.91 -14.50
C GLU A 88 8.61 -13.50 -13.04
N LEU A 89 8.45 -12.19 -12.77
CA LEU A 89 8.28 -11.68 -11.41
C LEU A 89 6.82 -11.72 -10.95
N ARG A 90 5.88 -12.05 -11.85
CA ARG A 90 4.49 -12.29 -11.49
C ARG A 90 4.41 -13.43 -10.49
N PHE A 91 3.64 -13.24 -9.42
CA PHE A 91 3.52 -14.15 -8.27
C PHE A 91 4.81 -14.42 -7.47
N GLN A 92 5.95 -13.80 -7.81
CA GLN A 92 7.19 -13.94 -7.05
C GLN A 92 7.28 -12.90 -5.91
N PRO A 93 8.07 -13.15 -4.86
CA PRO A 93 8.38 -12.14 -3.85
C PRO A 93 8.92 -10.86 -4.50
N PRO A 94 8.56 -9.67 -3.98
CA PRO A 94 9.07 -8.41 -4.52
C PRO A 94 10.59 -8.37 -4.40
N GLN A 95 11.25 -7.82 -5.43
CA GLN A 95 12.69 -7.63 -5.45
C GLN A 95 13.04 -6.17 -5.23
N MET A 96 14.12 -5.92 -4.49
CA MET A 96 14.64 -4.58 -4.26
C MET A 96 15.01 -3.89 -5.58
N LEU A 97 14.69 -2.60 -5.67
CA LEU A 97 15.07 -1.74 -6.78
C LEU A 97 16.30 -0.90 -6.36
N HIS A 98 17.48 -1.24 -6.89
CA HIS A 98 18.73 -0.55 -6.52
C HIS A 98 18.99 0.73 -7.31
N GLN A 99 18.32 0.93 -8.44
CA GLN A 99 18.47 2.10 -9.31
C GLN A 99 17.10 2.48 -9.87
N LEU A 100 16.81 3.78 -9.92
CA LEU A 100 15.61 4.28 -10.58
C LEU A 100 15.69 4.07 -12.10
N PRO A 101 14.55 3.90 -12.80
CA PRO A 101 14.53 3.79 -14.27
C PRO A 101 15.05 5.06 -14.95
N THR A 102 14.86 6.21 -14.31
CA THR A 102 15.40 7.51 -14.71
C THR A 102 15.83 8.30 -13.47
N SER A 103 16.80 9.21 -13.62
CA SER A 103 17.28 10.06 -12.52
C SER A 103 17.60 11.46 -13.08
N PRO A 104 16.85 12.52 -12.72
CA PRO A 104 15.73 12.49 -11.77
C PRO A 104 14.47 11.79 -12.33
N LEU A 105 13.78 11.03 -11.48
CA LEU A 105 12.45 10.48 -11.77
C LEU A 105 11.37 11.55 -11.51
N ASP A 106 10.46 11.77 -12.44
CA ASP A 106 9.33 12.69 -12.25
C ASP A 106 8.28 12.05 -11.33
N CYS A 107 8.07 12.65 -10.16
CA CYS A 107 7.15 12.19 -9.12
C CYS A 107 6.01 13.19 -8.88
N ALA A 108 5.58 13.93 -9.90
CA ALA A 108 4.49 14.89 -9.77
C ALA A 108 3.09 14.23 -9.71
N GLN A 109 2.93 13.06 -10.33
CA GLN A 109 1.64 12.37 -10.51
C GLN A 109 1.64 10.98 -9.86
N ASP A 110 0.47 10.51 -9.43
CA ASP A 110 0.29 9.15 -8.94
C ASP A 110 0.67 8.13 -10.03
N ALA A 111 1.36 7.07 -9.63
CA ALA A 111 1.52 5.89 -10.47
C ALA A 111 0.19 5.09 -10.54
N PRO A 112 0.01 4.23 -11.55
CA PRO A 112 -1.16 3.35 -11.62
C PRO A 112 -1.36 2.52 -10.34
N GLY A 113 -2.62 2.27 -10.00
CA GLY A 113 -3.00 1.31 -8.97
C GLY A 113 -2.72 -0.13 -9.40
N CYS A 114 -2.74 -1.07 -8.46
CA CYS A 114 -2.66 -2.48 -8.80
C CYS A 114 -3.95 -2.96 -9.46
N PHE A 115 -3.85 -4.00 -10.30
CA PHE A 115 -5.03 -4.68 -10.83
C PHE A 115 -5.98 -5.10 -9.69
N THR A 116 -7.25 -4.75 -9.84
CA THR A 116 -8.34 -4.89 -8.87
C THR A 116 -9.65 -5.18 -9.62
N VAL A 117 -10.65 -5.66 -8.90
CA VAL A 117 -12.05 -5.80 -9.35
C VAL A 117 -12.90 -4.61 -8.90
N ASP A 118 -12.33 -3.39 -8.94
CA ASP A 118 -12.99 -2.18 -8.48
C ASP A 118 -13.64 -1.35 -9.59
N ASN A 119 -14.74 -0.69 -9.26
CA ASN A 119 -15.35 0.37 -10.06
C ASN A 119 -14.86 1.77 -9.69
N TYR A 120 -14.04 1.94 -8.64
CA TYR A 120 -13.59 3.26 -8.17
C TYR A 120 -12.43 3.85 -8.98
N LEU A 121 -11.64 3.03 -9.68
CA LEU A 121 -10.60 3.51 -10.59
C LEU A 121 -10.96 3.18 -12.04
N PRO A 122 -10.80 4.12 -12.98
CA PRO A 122 -10.84 3.80 -14.40
C PRO A 122 -9.82 2.71 -14.76
N ASN A 123 -10.18 1.78 -15.65
CA ASN A 123 -9.32 0.65 -16.05
C ASN A 123 -7.94 1.08 -16.60
N ASP A 124 -7.85 2.28 -17.19
CA ASP A 124 -6.61 2.87 -17.71
C ASP A 124 -5.67 3.41 -16.62
N GLN A 125 -6.07 3.34 -15.34
CA GLN A 125 -5.27 3.74 -14.18
C GLN A 125 -4.75 2.55 -13.37
N MET A 126 -4.69 1.37 -13.97
CA MET A 126 -4.30 0.12 -13.32
C MET A 126 -3.21 -0.60 -14.10
N SER A 127 -2.27 -1.21 -13.38
CA SER A 127 -1.14 -1.95 -13.96
C SER A 127 -0.66 -3.08 -13.04
N GLU A 128 0.06 -4.05 -13.58
CA GLU A 128 0.89 -4.96 -12.76
C GLU A 128 2.14 -4.25 -12.23
N ASP A 129 2.65 -3.26 -12.97
CA ASP A 129 3.69 -2.35 -12.49
C ASP A 129 3.09 -1.32 -11.53
N CYS A 130 2.74 -1.80 -10.33
CA CYS A 130 2.01 -1.03 -9.34
C CYS A 130 2.73 -0.92 -7.99
N LEU A 131 3.95 -1.45 -7.84
CA LEU A 131 4.72 -1.43 -6.59
C LEU A 131 5.37 -0.05 -6.33
N HIS A 132 4.48 0.93 -6.19
CA HIS A 132 4.80 2.33 -5.99
C HIS A 132 4.26 2.82 -4.63
N LEU A 133 4.90 3.85 -4.11
CA LEU A 133 4.45 4.59 -2.93
C LEU A 133 4.48 6.09 -3.19
N ASN A 134 3.75 6.83 -2.35
CA ASN A 134 3.77 8.28 -2.33
C ASN A 134 4.33 8.75 -0.99
N VAL A 135 5.10 9.84 -0.99
CA VAL A 135 5.62 10.49 0.22
C VAL A 135 5.13 11.93 0.28
N PHE A 136 4.59 12.32 1.43
CA PHE A 136 4.16 13.67 1.75
C PHE A 136 4.92 14.13 2.98
N THR A 137 5.58 15.28 2.92
CA THR A 137 6.42 15.77 4.02
C THR A 137 6.26 17.28 4.22
N PRO A 138 6.21 17.79 5.46
CA PRO A 138 6.10 19.22 5.73
C PRO A 138 7.42 19.96 5.46
N SER A 139 8.55 19.26 5.44
CA SER A 139 9.87 19.86 5.25
C SER A 139 10.86 18.87 4.68
N LEU A 140 11.75 19.34 3.80
CA LEU A 140 12.89 18.57 3.31
C LEU A 140 14.15 18.88 4.13
N PRO A 141 15.12 17.95 4.19
CA PRO A 141 16.41 18.21 4.80
C PRO A 141 17.08 19.46 4.21
N SER A 142 17.64 20.31 5.07
CA SER A 142 18.42 21.48 4.66
C SER A 142 19.83 21.08 4.24
N ASN A 143 20.46 21.88 3.37
CA ASN A 143 21.90 21.81 3.10
C ASN A 143 22.57 23.16 3.47
N PRO A 144 23.54 23.19 4.43
CA PRO A 144 24.06 22.07 5.20
C PRO A 144 22.99 21.46 6.13
N PRO A 145 23.12 20.18 6.54
CA PRO A 145 22.18 19.55 7.44
C PRO A 145 22.12 20.37 8.72
N SER A 146 21.03 21.13 8.90
CA SER A 146 20.75 21.72 10.19
C SER A 146 20.30 20.61 11.14
N GLU A 147 20.24 20.89 12.44
CA GLU A 147 19.56 20.04 13.42
C GLU A 147 18.02 19.95 13.17
N THR A 148 17.57 19.96 11.91
CA THR A 148 16.18 19.65 11.52
C THR A 148 15.77 18.36 12.23
N PRO A 149 14.79 18.43 13.14
CA PRO A 149 14.32 17.27 13.86
C PRO A 149 13.86 16.23 12.85
N GLN A 150 14.32 14.99 13.02
CA GLN A 150 13.79 13.90 12.20
C GLN A 150 12.32 13.69 12.56
N LEU A 151 11.44 13.80 11.56
CA LEU A 151 10.01 13.78 11.76
C LEU A 151 9.49 12.35 11.93
N PRO A 152 8.50 12.11 12.80
CA PRO A 152 7.82 10.81 12.86
C PRO A 152 7.25 10.44 11.48
N VAL A 153 7.33 9.15 11.15
CA VAL A 153 6.88 8.62 9.85
C VAL A 153 5.62 7.80 10.04
N MET A 154 4.59 8.03 9.23
CA MET A 154 3.36 7.25 9.21
C MET A 154 3.20 6.54 7.86
N VAL A 155 3.18 5.20 7.87
CA VAL A 155 3.05 4.38 6.65
C VAL A 155 1.65 3.78 6.57
N TRP A 156 0.88 4.21 5.58
CA TRP A 156 -0.51 3.84 5.33
C TRP A 156 -0.62 2.61 4.42
N PHE A 157 -1.31 1.59 4.92
CA PHE A 157 -1.81 0.47 4.11
C PHE A 157 -3.31 0.63 3.90
N HIS A 158 -3.72 0.75 2.63
CA HIS A 158 -5.13 0.92 2.28
C HIS A 158 -5.94 -0.36 2.54
N GLY A 159 -7.26 -0.19 2.71
CA GLY A 159 -8.24 -1.26 2.84
C GLY A 159 -8.63 -1.89 1.48
N GLY A 160 -9.79 -2.53 1.42
CA GLY A 160 -10.31 -3.14 0.19
C GLY A 160 -10.27 -4.67 0.15
N GLY A 161 -10.32 -5.33 1.31
CA GLY A 161 -10.48 -6.79 1.39
C GLY A 161 -9.36 -7.60 0.74
N PHE A 162 -8.18 -7.01 0.52
CA PHE A 162 -7.06 -7.58 -0.24
C PHE A 162 -7.35 -7.81 -1.73
N VAL A 163 -8.49 -7.34 -2.25
CA VAL A 163 -8.90 -7.49 -3.66
C VAL A 163 -9.05 -6.16 -4.36
N THR A 164 -9.15 -5.06 -3.60
CA THR A 164 -9.25 -3.70 -4.11
C THR A 164 -8.52 -2.65 -3.26
N GLY A 165 -8.53 -1.40 -3.72
CA GLY A 165 -7.94 -0.22 -3.14
C GLY A 165 -6.72 0.26 -3.93
N SER A 166 -6.18 1.42 -3.52
CA SER A 166 -4.93 1.95 -4.04
C SER A 166 -4.35 2.97 -3.05
N ALA A 167 -3.16 3.49 -3.33
CA ALA A 167 -2.50 4.56 -2.60
C ALA A 167 -2.72 5.94 -3.21
N GLN A 168 -3.62 6.07 -4.20
CA GLN A 168 -3.81 7.30 -4.94
C GLN A 168 -4.05 8.50 -4.03
N SER A 169 -3.35 9.60 -4.31
CA SER A 169 -3.43 10.83 -3.52
C SER A 169 -4.80 11.52 -3.58
N SER A 170 -5.61 11.21 -4.61
CA SER A 170 -7.02 11.63 -4.72
C SER A 170 -7.89 11.06 -3.59
N MET A 171 -7.57 9.85 -3.11
CA MET A 171 -8.30 9.16 -2.05
C MET A 171 -7.63 9.31 -0.68
N TYR A 172 -6.30 9.25 -0.65
CA TYR A 172 -5.50 9.21 0.58
C TYR A 172 -4.50 10.37 0.68
N GLY A 173 -4.85 11.54 0.13
CA GLY A 173 -4.04 12.75 0.25
C GLY A 173 -3.77 13.10 1.72
N ALA A 174 -2.50 13.36 2.05
CA ALA A 174 -2.05 13.45 3.44
C ALA A 174 -2.08 14.87 4.03
N LYS A 175 -2.76 15.83 3.38
CA LYS A 175 -2.73 17.26 3.76
C LYS A 175 -3.03 17.53 5.24
N HIS A 176 -3.91 16.74 5.86
CA HIS A 176 -4.30 16.91 7.25
C HIS A 176 -3.24 16.36 8.21
N LEU A 177 -2.66 15.21 7.89
CA LEU A 177 -1.62 14.60 8.73
C LEU A 177 -0.31 15.37 8.64
N VAL A 178 0.07 15.85 7.46
CA VAL A 178 1.30 16.63 7.27
C VAL A 178 1.32 17.92 8.12
N GLN A 179 0.15 18.51 8.38
CA GLN A 179 0.01 19.68 9.29
C GLN A 179 0.40 19.37 10.73
N GLU A 180 0.34 18.10 11.14
CA GLU A 180 0.75 17.64 12.48
C GLU A 180 2.25 17.35 12.58
N GLY A 181 3.04 17.76 11.57
CA GLY A 181 4.50 17.61 11.60
C GLY A 181 4.98 16.17 11.41
N VAL A 182 4.28 15.38 10.59
CA VAL A 182 4.67 13.99 10.27
C VAL A 182 4.90 13.78 8.78
N VAL A 183 5.81 12.87 8.46
CA VAL A 183 5.98 12.36 7.09
C VAL A 183 4.98 11.24 6.87
N VAL A 184 4.19 11.32 5.80
CA VAL A 184 3.20 10.30 5.47
C VAL A 184 3.61 9.55 4.21
N VAL A 185 3.54 8.23 4.27
CA VAL A 185 3.82 7.34 3.13
C VAL A 185 2.55 6.56 2.83
N THR A 186 2.05 6.58 1.59
CA THR A 186 0.94 5.72 1.15
C THR A 186 1.47 4.67 0.18
N VAL A 187 1.02 3.40 0.32
CA VAL A 187 1.66 2.26 -0.36
C VAL A 187 0.64 1.47 -1.18
N ASN A 188 0.91 1.27 -2.47
CA ASN A 188 0.25 0.25 -3.26
C ASN A 188 0.90 -1.11 -2.97
N TYR A 189 0.11 -2.18 -2.93
CA TYR A 189 0.59 -3.55 -2.81
C TYR A 189 -0.28 -4.47 -3.68
N ARG A 190 0.27 -5.59 -4.19
CA ARG A 190 -0.49 -6.47 -5.09
C ARG A 190 -1.77 -6.98 -4.43
N LEU A 191 -2.84 -7.04 -5.22
CA LEU A 191 -4.19 -7.40 -4.80
C LEU A 191 -4.66 -8.68 -5.48
N GLY A 192 -5.75 -9.25 -4.97
CA GLY A 192 -6.43 -10.41 -5.55
C GLY A 192 -5.48 -11.60 -5.76
N PRO A 193 -5.68 -12.38 -6.84
CA PRO A 193 -4.78 -13.48 -7.17
C PRO A 193 -3.33 -13.05 -7.35
N LEU A 194 -3.05 -11.89 -7.95
CA LEU A 194 -1.68 -11.42 -8.17
C LEU A 194 -0.90 -11.20 -6.87
N GLY A 195 -1.58 -10.81 -5.78
CA GLY A 195 -0.99 -10.63 -4.45
C GLY A 195 -1.11 -11.84 -3.53
N PHE A 196 -2.10 -12.72 -3.72
CA PHE A 196 -2.49 -13.70 -2.71
C PHE A 196 -2.79 -15.10 -3.26
N LEU A 197 -2.45 -15.41 -4.51
CA LEU A 197 -2.41 -16.79 -5.00
C LEU A 197 -1.42 -17.60 -4.17
N CYS A 198 -1.76 -18.84 -3.83
CA CYS A 198 -0.88 -19.75 -3.12
C CYS A 198 -1.04 -21.15 -3.70
N LEU A 199 0.05 -21.64 -4.29
CA LEU A 199 0.21 -22.94 -4.92
C LEU A 199 1.66 -23.41 -4.67
N PRO A 200 1.96 -23.95 -3.47
CA PRO A 200 3.33 -24.25 -3.06
C PRO A 200 4.05 -25.25 -3.97
N ASP A 201 3.32 -26.17 -4.59
CA ASP A 201 3.88 -27.22 -5.45
C ASP A 201 4.62 -26.67 -6.68
N VAL A 202 4.29 -25.45 -7.12
CA VAL A 202 5.01 -24.72 -8.18
C VAL A 202 5.90 -23.58 -7.66
N GLY A 203 6.14 -23.53 -6.35
CA GLY A 203 6.95 -22.49 -5.70
C GLY A 203 6.22 -21.18 -5.39
N VAL A 204 4.88 -21.11 -5.51
CA VAL A 204 4.09 -19.92 -5.15
C VAL A 204 3.57 -20.03 -3.72
N TYR A 205 4.37 -19.57 -2.76
CA TYR A 205 4.05 -19.69 -1.32
C TYR A 205 3.02 -18.68 -0.78
N GLY A 206 2.48 -17.82 -1.65
CA GLY A 206 1.49 -16.81 -1.30
C GLY A 206 2.01 -15.62 -0.49
N ASN A 207 1.05 -14.80 -0.04
CA ASN A 207 1.24 -13.57 0.71
C ASN A 207 2.17 -12.56 0.02
N MET A 208 2.15 -12.51 -1.31
CA MET A 208 2.97 -11.57 -2.07
C MET A 208 2.59 -10.12 -1.76
N GLY A 209 1.30 -9.80 -1.63
CA GLY A 209 0.85 -8.48 -1.19
C GLY A 209 1.38 -8.07 0.20
N LEU A 210 1.49 -8.99 1.16
CA LEU A 210 2.11 -8.70 2.48
C LEU A 210 3.63 -8.56 2.37
N LYS A 211 4.27 -9.31 1.46
CA LYS A 211 5.70 -9.16 1.19
C LYS A 211 6.00 -7.83 0.49
N ASP A 212 5.08 -7.34 -0.35
CA ASP A 212 5.14 -6.01 -0.98
C ASP A 212 5.09 -4.91 0.09
N GLN A 213 4.12 -4.98 1.01
CA GLN A 213 4.03 -4.08 2.15
C GLN A 213 5.31 -4.14 3.03
N ARG A 214 5.88 -5.32 3.26
CA ARG A 214 7.17 -5.42 3.96
C ARG A 214 8.30 -4.76 3.17
N MET A 215 8.34 -4.93 1.85
CA MET A 215 9.35 -4.29 1.00
C MET A 215 9.25 -2.76 1.04
N SER A 216 8.03 -2.20 1.10
CA SER A 216 7.87 -0.76 1.30
C SER A 216 8.40 -0.29 2.66
N LEU A 217 8.30 -1.10 3.71
CA LEU A 217 8.90 -0.79 5.02
C LEU A 217 10.44 -0.83 4.99
N VAL A 218 11.02 -1.78 4.23
CA VAL A 218 12.48 -1.79 3.96
C VAL A 218 12.87 -0.51 3.23
N TRP A 219 12.14 -0.13 2.19
CA TRP A 219 12.37 1.10 1.45
C TRP A 219 12.28 2.34 2.35
N VAL A 220 11.29 2.41 3.25
CA VAL A 220 11.14 3.51 4.20
C VAL A 220 12.37 3.61 5.10
N ARG A 221 12.84 2.49 5.67
CA ARG A 221 14.05 2.48 6.51
C ARG A 221 15.27 3.03 5.77
N GLU A 222 15.44 2.65 4.50
CA GLU A 222 16.61 3.03 3.71
C GLU A 222 16.56 4.47 3.18
N ASN A 223 15.36 5.02 2.93
CA ASN A 223 15.23 6.23 2.11
C ASN A 223 14.51 7.40 2.81
N ILE A 224 13.77 7.18 3.90
CA ILE A 224 12.87 8.23 4.44
C ILE A 224 13.61 9.44 5.00
N ARG A 225 14.91 9.29 5.34
CA ARG A 225 15.79 10.41 5.72
C ARG A 225 15.89 11.47 4.62
N GLY A 226 15.83 11.07 3.34
CA GLY A 226 15.82 11.99 2.20
C GLY A 226 14.59 12.91 2.15
N PHE A 227 13.56 12.59 2.94
CA PHE A 227 12.32 13.36 3.06
C PHE A 227 12.14 14.00 4.45
N GLY A 228 13.21 14.00 5.27
CA GLY A 228 13.18 14.55 6.64
C GLY A 228 12.61 13.61 7.69
N GLY A 229 12.26 12.37 7.33
CA GLY A 229 11.69 11.40 8.26
C GLY A 229 12.73 10.69 9.13
N ASP A 230 12.28 10.19 10.28
CA ASP A 230 13.03 9.33 11.19
C ASP A 230 12.73 7.84 10.92
N PRO A 231 13.68 7.04 10.39
CA PRO A 231 13.48 5.61 10.22
C PRO A 231 13.36 4.84 11.55
N GLU A 232 13.78 5.46 12.68
CA GLU A 232 13.68 4.89 14.03
C GLU A 232 12.40 5.34 14.77
N ASN A 233 11.49 6.05 14.09
CA ASN A 233 10.20 6.45 14.64
C ASN A 233 9.06 6.30 13.62
N VAL A 234 8.91 5.06 13.15
CA VAL A 234 7.90 4.67 12.15
C VAL A 234 6.64 4.11 12.81
N THR A 235 5.47 4.63 12.42
CA THR A 235 4.14 4.12 12.75
C THR A 235 3.50 3.51 11.51
N ILE A 236 3.15 2.23 11.55
CA ILE A 236 2.30 1.64 10.50
C ILE A 236 0.83 1.82 10.88
N PHE A 237 0.00 2.17 9.91
CA PHE A 237 -1.44 2.32 10.13
C PHE A 237 -2.25 1.93 8.89
N GLY A 238 -3.49 1.52 9.11
CA GLY A 238 -4.34 1.01 8.04
C GLY A 238 -5.78 0.79 8.48
N GLN A 239 -6.70 0.75 7.52
CA GLN A 239 -8.13 0.51 7.75
C GLN A 239 -8.62 -0.77 7.05
N SER A 240 -9.54 -1.50 7.69
CA SER A 240 -10.12 -2.74 7.13
C SER A 240 -9.01 -3.75 6.81
N ALA A 241 -8.88 -4.22 5.56
CA ALA A 241 -7.77 -5.08 5.14
C ALA A 241 -6.39 -4.48 5.43
N GLY A 242 -6.25 -3.15 5.37
CA GLY A 242 -5.05 -2.42 5.80
C GLY A 242 -4.82 -2.50 7.31
N GLY A 243 -5.89 -2.44 8.12
CA GLY A 243 -5.82 -2.66 9.57
C GLY A 243 -5.42 -4.10 9.91
N SER A 244 -5.97 -5.07 9.18
CA SER A 244 -5.54 -6.47 9.26
C SER A 244 -4.09 -6.65 8.82
N SER A 245 -3.63 -5.92 7.81
CA SER A 245 -2.22 -5.89 7.36
C SER A 245 -1.30 -5.38 8.45
N VAL A 246 -1.67 -4.28 9.12
CA VAL A 246 -0.95 -3.75 10.29
C VAL A 246 -0.84 -4.81 11.39
N HIS A 247 -1.93 -5.49 11.72
CA HIS A 247 -1.90 -6.55 12.74
C HIS A 247 -1.05 -7.75 12.30
N LEU A 248 -1.09 -8.15 11.02
CA LEU A 248 -0.21 -9.20 10.49
C LEU A 248 1.27 -8.82 10.57
N HIS A 249 1.63 -7.57 10.26
CA HIS A 249 3.00 -7.07 10.40
C HIS A 249 3.46 -6.98 11.85
N TYR A 250 2.56 -6.62 12.78
CA TYR A 250 2.82 -6.64 14.22
C TYR A 250 3.24 -8.04 14.72
N LEU A 251 2.60 -9.08 14.21
CA LEU A 251 2.86 -10.48 14.57
C LEU A 251 4.05 -11.09 13.82
N SER A 252 4.43 -10.53 12.67
CA SER A 252 5.51 -11.03 11.83
C SER A 252 6.88 -10.60 12.35
N GLU A 253 7.69 -11.53 12.84
CA GLU A 253 9.09 -11.29 13.24
C GLU A 253 9.92 -10.65 12.11
N ASN A 254 9.62 -10.99 10.86
CA ASN A 254 10.31 -10.44 9.69
C ASN A 254 9.94 -8.98 9.39
N SER A 255 8.86 -8.46 9.97
CA SER A 255 8.39 -7.08 9.76
C SER A 255 8.63 -6.18 10.96
N ARG A 256 8.58 -6.73 12.18
CA ARG A 256 8.76 -5.99 13.46
C ARG A 256 9.97 -5.07 13.51
N PRO A 257 11.15 -5.40 12.92
CA PRO A 257 12.27 -4.47 12.95
C PRO A 257 11.94 -3.11 12.30
N PHE A 258 11.06 -3.05 11.30
CA PHE A 258 10.90 -1.87 10.44
C PHE A 258 9.86 -0.84 10.94
N PHE A 259 9.22 -1.06 12.09
CA PHE A 259 8.28 -0.10 12.66
C PHE A 259 8.27 -0.16 14.19
N HIS A 260 7.75 0.90 14.80
CA HIS A 260 7.84 1.16 16.24
C HIS A 260 6.46 1.28 16.88
N LYS A 261 5.44 1.65 16.09
CA LYS A 261 4.05 1.84 16.53
C LYS A 261 3.10 1.28 15.47
N ALA A 262 1.91 0.88 15.89
CA ALA A 262 0.91 0.27 15.02
C ALA A 262 -0.49 0.78 15.36
N ILE A 263 -1.27 1.17 14.35
CA ILE A 263 -2.69 1.58 14.48
C ILE A 263 -3.53 0.76 13.50
N ALA A 264 -4.34 -0.16 14.03
CA ALA A 264 -5.22 -1.02 13.24
C ALA A 264 -6.68 -0.54 13.33
N GLN A 265 -7.18 0.10 12.27
CA GLN A 265 -8.54 0.66 12.25
C GLN A 265 -9.53 -0.34 11.66
N SER A 266 -10.43 -0.88 12.47
CA SER A 266 -11.50 -1.80 12.02
C SER A 266 -11.00 -3.02 11.22
N GLY A 267 -9.86 -3.59 11.60
CA GLY A 267 -9.29 -4.79 10.98
C GLY A 267 -8.27 -5.48 11.88
N THR A 268 -8.36 -6.81 11.99
CA THR A 268 -7.49 -7.65 12.82
C THR A 268 -7.31 -9.02 12.16
N THR A 269 -6.29 -9.78 12.58
CA THR A 269 -6.08 -11.17 12.12
C THR A 269 -7.20 -12.15 12.48
N PHE A 270 -8.03 -11.81 13.47
CA PHE A 270 -9.16 -12.64 13.90
C PHE A 270 -10.39 -12.51 13.00
N ASN A 271 -10.41 -11.52 12.10
CA ASN A 271 -11.50 -11.39 11.15
C ASN A 271 -11.49 -12.57 10.16
N GLN A 272 -12.63 -13.27 10.05
CA GLN A 272 -12.74 -14.53 9.29
C GLN A 272 -12.41 -14.40 7.79
N TRP A 273 -12.46 -13.19 7.24
CA TRP A 273 -12.15 -12.89 5.84
C TRP A 273 -10.67 -12.64 5.57
N VAL A 274 -9.81 -12.55 6.60
CA VAL A 274 -8.38 -12.26 6.44
C VAL A 274 -7.60 -13.49 5.99
N LEU A 275 -7.91 -14.66 6.57
CA LEU A 275 -7.21 -15.90 6.26
C LEU A 275 -7.95 -16.69 5.18
N GLN A 276 -7.22 -17.08 4.14
CA GLN A 276 -7.77 -17.95 3.09
C GLN A 276 -7.98 -19.38 3.62
N LYS A 277 -9.18 -19.91 3.41
CA LYS A 277 -9.49 -21.34 3.53
C LYS A 277 -9.22 -22.02 2.18
N ASP A 278 -8.54 -23.16 2.20
CA ASP A 278 -8.21 -23.95 1.00
C ASP A 278 -7.52 -23.10 -0.10
N PRO A 279 -6.31 -22.56 0.17
CA PRO A 279 -5.61 -21.69 -0.78
C PRO A 279 -5.27 -22.39 -2.10
N ASP A 280 -4.78 -23.64 -2.02
CA ASP A 280 -4.43 -24.46 -3.17
C ASP A 280 -5.65 -24.74 -4.07
N GLY A 281 -6.74 -25.25 -3.48
CA GLY A 281 -7.96 -25.51 -4.23
C GLY A 281 -8.57 -24.23 -4.82
N ARG A 282 -8.40 -23.06 -4.19
CA ARG A 282 -8.81 -21.78 -4.80
C ARG A 282 -7.96 -21.41 -6.01
N ALA A 283 -6.65 -21.63 -5.97
CA ALA A 283 -5.76 -21.40 -7.10
C ALA A 283 -6.14 -22.30 -8.30
N ARG A 284 -6.34 -23.60 -8.04
CA ARG A 284 -6.74 -24.58 -9.07
C ARG A 284 -8.10 -24.25 -9.68
N ARG A 285 -9.10 -23.91 -8.86
CA ARG A 285 -10.42 -23.45 -9.34
C ARG A 285 -10.33 -22.19 -10.20
N LEU A 286 -9.47 -21.23 -9.83
CA LEU A 286 -9.24 -20.04 -10.64
C LEU A 286 -8.64 -20.43 -12.00
N ALA A 287 -7.62 -21.29 -12.03
CA ALA A 287 -7.03 -21.75 -13.28
C ALA A 287 -8.05 -22.43 -14.19
N LYS A 288 -8.94 -23.27 -13.64
CA LYS A 288 -10.05 -23.89 -14.38
C LYS A 288 -10.99 -22.85 -14.99
N LEU A 289 -11.36 -21.80 -14.24
CA LEU A 289 -12.18 -20.71 -14.76
C LEU A 289 -11.49 -19.93 -15.89
N LEU A 290 -10.15 -19.91 -15.89
CA LEU A 290 -9.33 -19.29 -16.93
C LEU A 290 -9.02 -20.24 -18.11
N GLY A 291 -9.60 -21.44 -18.14
CA GLY A 291 -9.49 -22.39 -19.25
C GLY A 291 -8.45 -23.50 -19.07
N CYS A 292 -7.85 -23.66 -17.89
CA CYS A 292 -7.00 -24.80 -17.57
C CYS A 292 -7.81 -26.11 -17.64
N LYS A 293 -7.37 -27.05 -18.48
CA LYS A 293 -8.10 -28.31 -18.74
C LYS A 293 -7.90 -29.33 -17.62
N ASP A 294 -6.71 -29.36 -17.03
CA ASP A 294 -6.39 -30.23 -15.90
C ASP A 294 -5.93 -29.39 -14.70
N GLU A 295 -6.83 -29.12 -13.77
CA GLU A 295 -6.55 -28.33 -12.56
C GLU A 295 -5.67 -29.08 -11.55
N ASN A 296 -5.45 -30.38 -11.73
CA ASN A 296 -4.52 -31.18 -10.93
C ASN A 296 -3.10 -31.20 -11.53
N ASN A 297 -2.92 -30.65 -12.74
CA ASN A 297 -1.62 -30.52 -13.37
C ASN A 297 -1.03 -29.14 -13.09
N ASP A 298 -0.02 -29.12 -12.21
CA ASP A 298 0.66 -27.91 -11.76
C ASP A 298 1.29 -27.07 -12.90
N GLU A 299 1.80 -27.72 -13.95
CA GLU A 299 2.36 -27.04 -15.12
C GLU A 299 1.27 -26.35 -15.97
N GLN A 300 0.06 -26.89 -15.99
CA GLN A 300 -1.08 -26.26 -16.69
C GLN A 300 -1.74 -25.15 -15.87
N VAL A 301 -1.74 -25.29 -14.53
CA VAL A 301 -2.31 -24.30 -13.61
C VAL A 301 -1.50 -23.01 -13.62
N MET A 302 -0.19 -23.11 -13.82
CA MET A 302 0.73 -21.99 -13.94
C MET A 302 1.47 -22.11 -15.28
N PRO A 303 0.83 -21.72 -16.41
CA PRO A 303 1.45 -21.84 -17.71
C PRO A 303 2.79 -21.11 -17.72
N ALA A 304 3.82 -21.81 -18.17
CA ALA A 304 5.21 -21.38 -18.19
C ALA A 304 5.51 -20.27 -19.21
N ASP A 305 4.54 -19.39 -19.52
CA ASP A 305 4.81 -18.08 -20.13
C ASP A 305 5.43 -17.18 -19.05
N ARG A 306 6.63 -17.63 -18.69
CA ARG A 306 7.70 -17.07 -17.90
C ARG A 306 8.43 -16.05 -18.80
#